data_AF-A0A9E2SF57-F1
#
_entry.id   AF-A0A9E2SF57-F1
#
_cell.length_a   1.000
_cell.length_b   1.000
_cell.length_c   1.000
_cell.angle_alpha   90.00
_cell.angle_beta   90.00
_cell.angle_gamma   90.00
#
_symmetry.space_group_name_H-M   'P 1'
#
loop_
_entity.id
_entity.type
_entity.pdbx_description
1 polymer ?
#
loop_
_entity_poly.entity_id
_entity_poly.type
_entity_poly.pdbx_seq_one_letter_code
_entity_poly.pdbx_strand_id
1 'polypeptide(L)'
;MLGLYFAIWNDLITRLKMVRPEANWKVSGTVFMTLSMSANLAVLIVSLTRYFPIVRTYELKLPFLDGYFKEVVSFLITIVLPCFLLNYFLVLKNPRFNKIQEKIRFYGGKLFAAYFAFSILFPFVLAVIYGIRNGFK
;
A
#
# COMPACT_ATOMS: atom_id res chain seq x y z
N MET A 1 0.58 15.63 7.81
CA MET A 1 0.28 14.35 7.10
C MET A 1 1.53 13.61 6.64
N LEU A 2 2.46 14.24 5.88
CA LEU A 2 3.73 13.61 5.48
C LEU A 2 4.58 13.08 6.65
N GLY A 3 4.50 13.71 7.82
CA GLY A 3 5.21 13.26 9.02
C GLY A 3 4.84 11.85 9.49
N LEU A 4 3.56 11.46 9.44
CA LEU A 4 3.12 10.11 9.82
C LEU A 4 3.60 9.08 8.79
N TYR A 5 3.49 9.40 7.50
CA TYR A 5 4.01 8.56 6.42
C TYR A 5 5.51 8.29 6.58
N PHE A 6 6.31 9.33 6.82
CA PHE A 6 7.73 9.18 7.07
C PHE A 6 8.03 8.47 8.40
N ALA A 7 7.17 8.61 9.41
CA ALA A 7 7.32 7.88 10.67
C ALA A 7 7.10 6.37 10.50
N ILE A 8 6.05 5.98 9.77
CA ILE A 8 5.79 4.57 9.43
C ILE A 8 6.98 4.00 8.62
N TRP A 9 7.46 4.74 7.62
CA TRP A 9 8.61 4.36 6.82
C TRP A 9 9.90 4.22 7.65
N ASN A 10 10.18 5.17 8.53
CA ASN A 10 11.36 5.11 9.40
C ASN A 10 11.30 3.89 10.33
N ASP A 11 10.12 3.62 10.91
CA ASP A 11 9.92 2.50 11.81
C ASP A 11 10.12 1.15 11.08
N LEU A 12 9.62 1.04 9.85
CA LEU A 12 9.84 -0.10 8.97
C LEU A 12 11.33 -0.30 8.64
N ILE A 13 12.00 0.73 8.11
CA ILE A 13 13.39 0.63 7.65
C ILE A 13 14.30 0.27 8.81
N THR A 14 14.13 0.94 9.95
CA THR A 14 14.93 0.69 11.14
C THR A 14 14.73 -0.75 11.63
N ARG A 15 13.49 -1.24 11.66
CA ARG A 15 13.21 -2.63 12.02
C ARG A 15 13.79 -3.64 11.02
N LEU A 16 13.67 -3.38 9.72
CA LEU A 16 14.23 -4.25 8.68
C LEU A 16 15.75 -4.37 8.79
N LYS A 17 16.45 -3.24 9.01
CA LYS A 17 17.90 -3.22 9.21
C LYS A 17 18.34 -3.97 10.46
N MET A 18 17.54 -3.92 11.54
CA MET A 18 17.82 -4.67 12.77
C MET A 18 17.60 -6.18 12.62
N VAL A 19 16.54 -6.59 11.94
CA VAL A 19 16.17 -8.03 11.83
C VAL A 19 16.92 -8.72 10.70
N ARG A 20 17.19 -8.01 9.59
CA ARG A 20 17.88 -8.55 8.41
C ARG A 20 18.89 -7.52 7.88
N PRO A 21 20.05 -7.37 8.54
CA PRO A 21 21.06 -6.39 8.15
C PRO A 21 21.61 -6.63 6.73
N GLU A 22 21.70 -7.89 6.30
CA GLU A 22 22.19 -8.26 4.97
C GLU A 22 21.14 -8.10 3.85
N ALA A 23 19.86 -8.01 4.21
CA ALA A 23 18.81 -7.87 3.22
C ALA A 23 18.74 -6.45 2.67
N ASN A 24 18.45 -6.33 1.39
CA ASN A 24 18.23 -5.02 0.77
C ASN A 24 16.92 -4.41 1.28
N TRP A 25 17.02 -3.63 2.36
CA TRP A 25 15.89 -2.96 3.02
C TRP A 25 15.08 -2.08 2.06
N LYS A 26 15.69 -1.57 0.97
CA LYS A 26 14.98 -0.78 -0.04
C LYS A 26 13.95 -1.62 -0.76
N VAL A 27 14.32 -2.84 -1.17
CA VAL A 27 13.40 -3.76 -1.87
C VAL A 27 12.33 -4.24 -0.91
N SER A 28 12.72 -4.83 0.23
CA SER A 28 11.74 -5.35 1.19
C SER A 28 10.82 -4.26 1.74
N GLY A 29 11.36 -3.10 2.11
CA GLY A 29 10.57 -1.98 2.61
C GLY A 29 9.58 -1.44 1.58
N THR A 30 10.00 -1.33 0.32
CA THR A 30 9.13 -0.89 -0.77
C THR A 30 8.02 -1.89 -1.04
N VAL A 31 8.31 -3.20 -1.02
CA VAL A 31 7.28 -4.23 -1.17
C VAL A 31 6.24 -4.12 -0.06
N PHE A 32 6.68 -4.09 1.22
CA PHE A 32 5.76 -4.02 2.36
C PHE A 32 4.90 -2.75 2.37
N MET A 33 5.50 -1.59 2.09
CA MET A 33 4.76 -0.33 2.06
C MET A 33 3.84 -0.23 0.85
N THR A 34 4.28 -0.70 -0.32
CA THR A 34 3.43 -0.70 -1.53
C THR A 34 2.23 -1.60 -1.30
N LEU A 35 2.42 -2.82 -0.79
CA LEU A 35 1.30 -3.72 -0.46
C LEU A 35 0.30 -3.08 0.51
N SER A 36 0.79 -2.47 1.60
CA SER A 36 -0.07 -1.79 2.58
C SER A 36 -0.86 -0.64 1.98
N MET A 37 -0.19 0.21 1.20
CA MET A 37 -0.82 1.36 0.57
C MET A 37 -1.81 0.95 -0.52
N SER A 38 -1.47 -0.06 -1.31
CA SER A 38 -2.35 -0.60 -2.35
C SER A 38 -3.60 -1.24 -1.76
N ALA A 39 -3.49 -1.97 -0.64
CA ALA A 39 -4.66 -2.51 0.07
C ALA A 39 -5.59 -1.39 0.56
N ASN A 40 -5.03 -0.34 1.19
CA ASN A 40 -5.80 0.81 1.62
C ASN A 40 -6.46 1.55 0.44
N LEU A 41 -5.72 1.74 -0.66
CA LEU A 41 -6.24 2.41 -1.85
C LEU A 41 -7.34 1.60 -2.52
N ALA A 42 -7.20 0.27 -2.60
CA ALA A 42 -8.23 -0.61 -3.12
C ALA A 42 -9.53 -0.49 -2.30
N VAL A 43 -9.45 -0.52 -0.97
CA VAL A 43 -10.62 -0.33 -0.10
C VAL A 43 -11.25 1.05 -0.31
N LEU A 44 -10.43 2.09 -0.41
CA LEU A 44 -10.90 3.45 -0.63
C LEU A 44 -11.63 3.57 -1.97
N ILE A 45 -11.05 3.04 -3.06
CA ILE A 45 -11.67 3.03 -4.39
C ILE A 45 -12.99 2.25 -4.35
N VAL A 46 -13.01 1.03 -3.83
CA VAL A 46 -14.25 0.22 -3.74
C VAL A 46 -15.32 0.95 -2.93
N SER A 47 -14.94 1.56 -1.80
CA SER A 47 -15.88 2.33 -0.97
C SER A 47 -16.41 3.56 -1.71
N LEU A 48 -15.57 4.26 -2.46
CA LEU A 48 -15.96 5.42 -3.25
C LEU A 48 -16.83 5.07 -4.46
N THR A 49 -16.61 3.93 -5.12
CA THR A 49 -17.44 3.51 -6.27
C THR A 49 -18.92 3.37 -5.91
N ARG A 50 -19.24 3.13 -4.63
CA ARG A 50 -20.62 3.09 -4.13
C ARG A 50 -21.30 4.46 -4.15
N TYR A 51 -20.54 5.53 -3.93
CA TYR A 51 -21.05 6.91 -3.87
C TYR A 51 -20.84 7.67 -5.18
N PHE A 52 -19.81 7.30 -5.94
CA PHE A 52 -19.39 7.95 -7.18
C PHE A 52 -19.20 6.88 -8.27
N PRO A 53 -20.25 6.53 -9.02
CA PRO A 53 -20.17 5.47 -10.03
C PRO A 53 -19.18 5.77 -11.17
N ILE A 54 -18.79 7.04 -11.38
CA ILE A 54 -17.69 7.44 -12.29
C ILE A 54 -16.34 6.83 -11.90
N VAL A 55 -16.17 6.39 -10.65
CA VAL A 55 -14.95 5.70 -10.19
C VAL A 55 -14.91 4.24 -10.69
N ARG A 56 -16.02 3.65 -11.20
CA ARG A 56 -15.97 2.33 -11.84
C ARG A 56 -15.21 2.33 -13.17
N THR A 57 -14.99 3.49 -13.77
CA THR A 57 -14.45 3.63 -15.13
C THR A 57 -12.94 3.41 -15.23
N TYR A 58 -12.25 2.95 -14.18
CA TYR A 58 -10.83 2.60 -14.24
C TYR A 58 -10.55 1.21 -14.86
N GLU A 59 -11.41 0.73 -15.75
CA GLU A 59 -11.04 -0.36 -16.64
C GLU A 59 -10.06 0.19 -17.68
N LEU A 60 -8.76 -0.08 -17.49
CA LEU A 60 -7.80 0.13 -18.55
C LEU A 60 -8.22 -0.74 -19.74
N LYS A 61 -8.57 -0.08 -20.84
CA LYS A 61 -8.79 -0.75 -22.11
C LYS A 61 -7.44 -1.21 -22.64
N LEU A 62 -7.07 -2.45 -22.29
CA LEU A 62 -5.89 -3.15 -22.81
C LEU A 62 -6.38 -4.13 -23.88
N PRO A 63 -6.56 -3.68 -25.14
CA PRO A 63 -7.15 -4.51 -26.20
C PRO A 63 -6.29 -5.71 -26.60
N PHE A 64 -5.08 -5.81 -26.06
CA PHE A 64 -4.11 -6.89 -26.30
C PHE A 64 -4.05 -7.94 -25.18
N LEU A 65 -4.87 -7.77 -24.13
CA LEU A 65 -4.93 -8.66 -22.96
C LEU A 65 -6.37 -9.08 -22.72
N ASP A 66 -6.62 -10.39 -22.64
CA ASP A 66 -7.94 -10.95 -22.43
C ASP A 66 -8.07 -11.67 -21.08
N GLY A 67 -9.31 -11.74 -20.59
CA GLY A 67 -9.68 -12.50 -19.40
C GLY A 67 -8.97 -12.05 -18.12
N TYR A 68 -8.60 -13.02 -17.28
CA TYR A 68 -8.02 -12.77 -15.95
C TYR A 68 -6.72 -11.93 -15.98
N PHE A 69 -5.89 -12.10 -17.00
CA PHE A 69 -4.63 -11.34 -17.10
C PHE A 69 -4.87 -9.84 -17.27
N LYS A 70 -5.91 -9.45 -18.01
CA LYS A 70 -6.31 -8.05 -18.16
C LYS A 70 -6.64 -7.42 -16.80
N GLU A 71 -7.41 -8.13 -15.97
CA GLU A 71 -7.82 -7.66 -14.65
C GLU A 71 -6.62 -7.49 -13.71
N VAL A 72 -5.70 -8.47 -13.68
CA VAL A 72 -4.48 -8.39 -12.87
C VAL A 72 -3.60 -7.22 -13.32
N VAL A 73 -3.37 -7.05 -14.63
CA VAL A 73 -2.54 -5.96 -15.15
C VAL A 73 -3.20 -4.60 -14.90
N SER A 74 -4.52 -4.50 -15.08
CA SER A 74 -5.28 -3.28 -14.77
C SER A 74 -5.16 -2.93 -13.27
N PHE A 75 -5.29 -3.92 -12.37
CA PHE A 75 -5.08 -3.72 -10.94
C PHE A 75 -3.65 -3.25 -10.62
N LEU A 76 -2.64 -3.88 -11.21
CA LEU A 76 -1.24 -3.52 -11.01
C LEU A 76 -0.96 -2.08 -11.45
N ILE A 77 -1.50 -1.66 -12.60
CA ILE A 77 -1.27 -0.31 -13.14
C ILE A 77 -2.06 0.75 -12.35
N THR A 78 -3.33 0.49 -12.04
CA THR A 78 -4.21 1.50 -11.43
C THR A 78 -3.97 1.66 -9.93
N ILE A 79 -3.58 0.59 -9.22
CA ILE A 79 -3.51 0.59 -7.76
C ILE A 79 -2.07 0.39 -7.27
N VAL A 80 -1.35 -0.61 -7.79
CA VAL A 80 -0.02 -0.94 -7.27
C VAL A 80 1.04 0.05 -7.74
N LEU A 81 1.04 0.38 -9.02
CA LEU A 81 2.02 1.27 -9.64
C LEU A 81 2.03 2.67 -9.02
N PRO A 82 0.91 3.39 -8.80
CA PRO A 82 0.96 4.71 -8.18
C PRO A 82 1.49 4.65 -6.73
N CYS A 83 1.14 3.62 -5.97
CA CYS A 83 1.70 3.41 -4.62
C CYS A 83 3.22 3.16 -4.68
N PHE A 84 3.67 2.33 -5.61
CA PHE A 84 5.09 2.05 -5.83
C PHE A 84 5.85 3.32 -6.22
N LEU A 85 5.33 4.09 -7.18
CA LEU A 85 5.95 5.34 -7.64
C LEU A 85 6.04 6.36 -6.51
N LEU A 86 4.98 6.51 -5.71
CA LEU A 86 4.98 7.40 -4.56
C LEU A 86 6.07 7.00 -3.55
N ASN A 87 6.17 5.71 -3.22
CA ASN A 87 7.23 5.17 -2.36
C ASN A 87 8.63 5.43 -2.93
N TYR A 88 8.81 5.19 -4.24
CA TYR A 88 10.08 5.41 -4.93
C TYR A 88 10.50 6.88 -4.91
N PHE A 89 9.60 7.80 -5.28
CA PHE A 89 9.93 9.22 -5.36
C PHE A 89 10.11 9.87 -3.99
N LEU A 90 9.30 9.48 -2.99
CA LEU A 90 9.35 10.13 -1.67
C LEU A 90 10.43 9.58 -0.75
N VAL A 91 10.81 8.31 -0.90
CA VAL A 91 11.73 7.63 0.04
C VAL A 91 13.02 7.22 -0.64
N LEU A 92 12.96 6.50 -1.76
CA LEU A 92 14.16 5.94 -2.39
C LEU A 92 15.00 6.99 -3.12
N LYS A 93 14.35 7.92 -3.84
CA LYS A 93 15.02 8.95 -4.63
C LYS A 93 15.26 10.24 -3.85
N ASN A 94 14.54 10.47 -2.75
CA ASN A 94 14.54 11.77 -2.06
C ASN A 94 15.62 11.86 -0.97
N PRO A 95 16.67 12.69 -1.14
CA PRO A 95 17.69 12.87 -0.11
C PRO A 95 17.15 13.55 1.16
N ARG A 96 16.00 14.24 1.07
CA ARG A 96 15.33 14.82 2.24
C ARG A 96 14.84 13.74 3.19
N PHE A 97 14.51 12.55 2.70
CA PHE A 97 14.08 11.44 3.56
C PHE A 97 15.19 11.06 4.56
N ASN A 98 16.44 10.96 4.12
CA ASN A 98 17.56 10.64 5.01
C ASN A 98 17.71 11.67 6.14
N LYS A 99 17.59 12.97 5.83
CA LYS A 99 17.66 14.05 6.83
C LYS A 99 16.47 14.05 7.80
N ILE A 100 15.30 13.63 7.32
CA ILE A 100 14.10 13.50 8.14
C ILE A 100 14.21 12.26 9.03
N GLN A 101 14.81 11.18 8.53
CA GLN A 101 14.97 9.92 9.24
C GLN A 101 15.70 10.10 10.57
N GLU A 102 16.77 10.91 10.59
CA GLU A 102 17.55 11.22 11.78
C GLU A 102 16.75 11.94 12.88
N LYS A 103 15.66 12.63 12.50
CA LYS A 103 14.84 13.42 13.42
C LYS A 103 13.58 12.69 13.90
N ILE A 104 13.21 11.59 13.25
CA ILE A 104 11.99 10.86 13.57
C ILE A 104 12.28 9.80 14.62
N ARG A 105 11.45 9.78 15.67
CA ARG A 105 11.52 8.77 16.72
C ARG A 105 11.24 7.37 16.17
N PHE A 106 12.07 6.41 16.53
CA PHE A 106 11.83 4.99 16.28
C PHE A 106 10.84 4.42 17.30
N TYR A 107 9.84 3.66 16.84
CA TYR A 107 8.79 3.07 17.68
C TYR A 107 8.94 1.55 17.83
N GLY A 108 10.13 1.01 17.58
CA GLY A 108 10.40 -0.42 17.75
C GLY A 108 9.83 -1.31 16.64
N GLY A 109 9.35 -0.74 15.53
CA GLY A 109 8.62 -1.46 14.49
C GLY A 109 7.12 -1.61 14.76
N LYS A 110 6.63 -1.16 15.93
CA LYS A 110 5.22 -1.30 16.33
C LYS A 110 4.29 -0.41 15.50
N LEU A 111 4.76 0.79 15.11
CA LEU A 111 3.97 1.73 14.33
C LEU A 111 3.74 1.17 12.92
N PHE A 112 4.80 0.66 12.28
CA PHE A 112 4.65 -0.01 10.99
C PHE A 112 3.82 -1.29 11.11
N ALA A 113 4.07 -2.13 12.11
CA ALA A 113 3.33 -3.38 12.28
C ALA A 113 1.82 -3.14 12.47
N ALA A 114 1.44 -2.17 13.29
CA ALA A 114 0.05 -1.77 13.45
C ALA A 114 -0.53 -1.27 12.12
N TYR A 115 0.16 -0.36 11.43
CA TYR A 115 -0.27 0.15 10.12
C TYR A 115 -0.47 -0.98 9.10
N PHE A 116 0.49 -1.90 8.99
CA PHE A 116 0.45 -3.04 8.08
C PHE A 116 -0.73 -3.98 8.41
N ALA A 117 -0.88 -4.33 9.69
CA ALA A 117 -1.97 -5.18 10.16
C ALA A 117 -3.34 -4.54 9.87
N PHE A 118 -3.53 -3.26 10.19
CA PHE A 118 -4.77 -2.55 9.86
C PHE A 118 -5.00 -2.50 8.34
N SER A 119 -3.96 -2.22 7.55
CA SER A 119 -4.08 -2.11 6.10
C SER A 119 -4.51 -3.41 5.42
N ILE A 120 -4.20 -4.56 6.00
CA ILE A 120 -4.58 -5.88 5.46
C ILE A 120 -5.88 -6.40 6.09
N LEU A 121 -6.01 -6.30 7.42
CA LEU A 121 -7.17 -6.81 8.14
C LEU A 121 -8.44 -6.01 7.81
N PHE A 122 -8.32 -4.69 7.62
CA PHE A 122 -9.47 -3.85 7.33
C PHE A 122 -10.19 -4.24 6.02
N PRO A 123 -9.50 -4.41 4.86
CA PRO A 123 -10.12 -4.96 3.66
C PRO A 123 -10.79 -6.31 3.88
N PHE A 124 -10.15 -7.22 4.63
CA PHE A 124 -10.68 -8.55 4.89
C PHE A 124 -11.98 -8.50 5.71
N VAL A 125 -12.00 -7.70 6.78
CA VAL A 125 -13.20 -7.51 7.60
C VAL A 125 -14.34 -6.92 6.78
N LEU A 126 -14.07 -5.93 5.93
CA LEU A 126 -15.09 -5.35 5.05
C LEU A 126 -15.62 -6.37 4.05
N ALA A 127 -14.76 -7.19 3.45
CA ALA A 127 -15.16 -8.24 2.53
C ALA A 127 -16.08 -9.27 3.20
N VAL A 128 -15.74 -9.70 4.43
CA VAL A 128 -16.58 -10.62 5.21
C VAL A 128 -17.94 -9.99 5.52
N ILE A 129 -17.99 -8.75 6.00
CA ILE A 129 -19.25 -8.04 6.28
C ILE A 129 -20.11 -7.93 5.01
N TYR A 130 -19.48 -7.59 3.88
CA TYR A 130 -20.17 -7.48 2.60
C TYR A 130 -20.69 -8.83 2.09
N GLY A 131 -19.90 -9.89 2.23
CA GLY A 131 -20.30 -11.25 1.89
C GLY A 131 -21.48 -11.74 2.73
N ILE A 132 -21.44 -11.50 4.05
CA ILE A 132 -22.56 -11.83 4.95
C ILE A 132 -23.83 -11.08 4.54
N ARG A 133 -23.73 -9.77 4.25
CA ARG A 133 -24.89 -8.93 3.90
C ARG A 133 -25.58 -9.34 2.60
N ASN A 134 -24.82 -9.80 1.61
CA ASN A 134 -25.38 -10.14 0.28
C ASN A 134 -25.70 -11.64 0.12
N GLY A 135 -25.44 -12.44 1.17
CA GLY A 135 -25.37 -13.89 1.08
C GLY A 135 -24.13 -14.30 0.29
N PHE A 136 -23.23 -15.08 0.88
CA PHE A 136 -22.19 -15.76 0.11
C PHE A 136 -22.88 -16.64 -0.93
N LYS A 137 -23.01 -16.16 -2.16
CA LYS A 137 -23.37 -16.96 -3.32
C LYS A 137 -22.10 -17.53 -3.92
#